data_AF-A0A952VBW9-F1
#
_entry.id   AF-A0A952VBW9-F1
#
_cell.length_a   1.000
_cell.length_b   1.000
_cell.length_c   1.000
_cell.angle_alpha   90.00
_cell.angle_beta   90.00
_cell.angle_gamma   90.00
#
_symmetry.space_group_name_H-M   'P 1'
#
loop_
_entity.id
_entity.type
_entity.pdbx_description
1 polymer ?
#
loop_
_entity_poly.entity_id
_entity_poly.type
_entity_poly.pdbx_seq_one_letter_code
_entity_poly.pdbx_strand_id
1 'polypeptide(L)'
;MSELLPEKLKIALPKISAQDGSKNPTVFAVFQFPLSGWIWFVTEADSYEDDICFFGYVVGLEREWGYFCLSELESVDIEGVRVRRDVDHVQRPLSECLQKYGLVEN
;
A
#
# COMPACT_ATOMS: atom_id res chain seq x y z
N MET A 1 14.12 12.31 2.96
CA MET A 1 13.46 11.40 1.99
C MET A 1 12.76 10.32 2.80
N SER A 2 11.49 10.03 2.50
CA SER A 2 10.75 8.97 3.19
C SER A 2 11.36 7.60 2.91
N GLU A 3 11.52 6.77 3.94
CA GLU A 3 11.96 5.37 3.78
C GLU A 3 10.85 4.50 3.15
N LEU A 4 9.59 4.86 3.39
CA LEU A 4 8.42 4.16 2.86
C LEU A 4 8.26 4.44 1.36
N LEU A 5 8.47 5.67 0.89
CA LEU A 5 8.29 6.03 -0.51
C LEU A 5 9.58 6.59 -1.15
N PRO A 6 10.49 5.73 -1.63
CA PRO A 6 11.64 6.16 -2.43
C PRO A 6 11.20 6.81 -3.75
N GLU A 7 12.00 7.74 -4.29
CA GLU A 7 11.67 8.47 -5.53
C GLU A 7 11.39 7.54 -6.72
N LYS A 8 12.18 6.46 -6.87
CA LYS A 8 11.96 5.46 -7.93
C LYS A 8 10.58 4.82 -7.87
N LEU A 9 10.03 4.62 -6.66
CA LEU A 9 8.73 4.02 -6.46
C LEU A 9 7.63 5.05 -6.71
N LYS A 10 7.83 6.30 -6.24
CA LYS A 10 6.94 7.42 -6.54
C LYS A 10 6.74 7.65 -8.04
N ILE A 11 7.81 7.52 -8.83
CA ILE A 11 7.76 7.66 -10.30
C ILE A 11 7.05 6.47 -10.96
N ALA A 12 7.19 5.27 -10.40
CA ALA A 12 6.59 4.05 -10.97
C ALA A 12 5.08 3.93 -10.68
N LEU A 13 4.58 4.60 -9.64
CA LEU A 13 3.17 4.55 -9.27
C LEU A 13 2.29 5.25 -10.31
N PRO A 14 1.23 4.59 -10.81
CA PRO A 14 0.27 5.24 -11.68
C PRO A 14 -0.59 6.22 -10.89
N LYS A 15 -1.16 7.21 -11.60
CA LYS A 15 -2.12 8.16 -11.02
C LYS A 15 -3.39 7.45 -10.55
N ILE A 16 -4.04 8.02 -9.54
CA ILE A 16 -5.35 7.54 -9.08
C ILE A 16 -6.34 7.52 -10.26
N SER A 17 -7.13 6.45 -10.33
CA SER A 17 -8.07 6.11 -11.41
C SER A 17 -7.45 5.61 -12.72
N ALA A 18 -6.14 5.37 -12.79
CA ALA A 18 -5.48 4.77 -13.96
C ALA A 18 -5.84 3.30 -14.17
N GLN A 19 -6.23 2.59 -13.12
CA GLN A 19 -6.61 1.19 -13.08
C GLN A 19 -8.12 1.00 -12.80
N ASP A 20 -8.92 2.05 -12.94
CA ASP A 20 -10.37 1.99 -12.72
C ASP A 20 -11.04 0.93 -13.63
N GLY A 21 -12.02 0.21 -13.09
CA GLY A 21 -12.66 -0.93 -13.73
C GLY A 21 -11.84 -2.24 -13.72
N SER A 22 -10.58 -2.23 -13.27
CA SER A 22 -9.82 -3.46 -13.07
C SER A 22 -10.28 -4.21 -11.84
N LYS A 23 -10.75 -5.45 -12.02
CA LYS A 23 -11.09 -6.35 -10.91
C LYS A 23 -9.86 -6.92 -10.19
N ASN A 24 -8.68 -6.78 -10.79
CA ASN A 24 -7.43 -7.32 -10.26
C ASN A 24 -6.26 -6.37 -10.58
N PRO A 25 -6.23 -5.18 -9.95
CA PRO A 25 -5.23 -4.16 -10.26
C PRO A 25 -3.83 -4.61 -9.82
N THR A 26 -2.83 -4.01 -10.43
CA THR A 26 -1.41 -4.22 -10.11
C THR A 26 -1.05 -3.48 -8.84
N VAL A 27 -0.42 -4.19 -7.91
CA VAL A 27 0.10 -3.66 -6.65
C VAL A 27 1.56 -3.28 -6.83
N PHE A 28 1.87 -2.00 -6.62
CA PHE A 28 3.21 -1.43 -6.79
C PHE A 28 4.03 -1.41 -5.50
N ALA A 29 3.38 -1.32 -4.35
CA ALA A 29 4.02 -1.36 -3.05
C ALA A 29 3.14 -2.05 -2.02
N VAL A 30 3.79 -2.62 -1.00
CA VAL A 30 3.11 -3.20 0.15
C VAL A 30 3.70 -2.58 1.41
N PHE A 31 2.83 -2.00 2.24
CA PHE A 31 3.19 -1.54 3.57
C PHE A 31 2.58 -2.46 4.62
N GLN A 32 3.26 -2.63 5.74
CA GLN A 32 2.85 -3.53 6.81
C GLN A 32 3.09 -2.90 8.17
N PHE A 33 2.15 -3.09 9.08
CA PHE A 33 2.33 -2.73 10.48
C PHE A 33 2.63 -3.98 11.32
N PRO A 34 3.85 -4.12 11.90
CA PRO A 34 4.27 -5.36 12.53
C PRO A 34 3.44 -5.84 13.73
N LEU A 35 2.73 -4.94 14.42
CA LEU A 35 2.03 -5.29 15.67
C LEU A 35 0.59 -5.77 15.49
N SER A 36 -0.06 -5.51 14.35
CA SER A 36 -1.49 -5.83 14.18
C SER A 36 -1.82 -6.63 12.92
N GLY A 37 -0.82 -6.96 12.10
CA GLY A 37 -1.05 -7.63 10.82
C GLY A 37 -1.72 -6.73 9.78
N TRP A 38 -1.78 -5.41 10.02
CA TRP A 38 -2.28 -4.44 9.05
C TRP A 38 -1.41 -4.46 7.80
N ILE A 39 -2.02 -4.53 6.61
CA ILE A 39 -1.33 -4.50 5.33
C ILE A 39 -2.03 -3.51 4.40
N TRP A 40 -1.24 -2.67 3.74
CA TRP A 40 -1.71 -1.76 2.68
C TRP A 40 -1.09 -2.17 1.35
N PHE A 41 -1.92 -2.58 0.40
CA PHE A 41 -1.52 -2.90 -0.97
C PHE A 41 -1.76 -1.67 -1.86
N VAL A 42 -0.69 -0.95 -2.18
CA VAL A 42 -0.75 0.28 -2.98
C VAL A 42 -0.89 -0.05 -4.46
N THR A 43 -1.94 0.44 -5.10
CA THR A 43 -2.15 0.29 -6.55
C THR A 43 -1.85 1.58 -7.29
N GLU A 44 -2.17 2.72 -6.72
CA GLU A 44 -2.07 4.03 -7.36
C GLU A 44 -1.69 5.09 -6.33
N ALA A 45 -1.18 6.23 -6.81
CA ALA A 45 -0.89 7.37 -5.98
C ALA A 45 -1.10 8.68 -6.73
N ASP A 46 -1.48 9.73 -6.02
CA ASP A 46 -1.41 11.09 -6.52
C ASP A 46 -0.88 12.04 -5.44
N SER A 47 -0.36 13.18 -5.88
CA SER A 47 0.00 14.25 -4.95
C SER A 47 -1.27 15.04 -4.62
N TYR A 48 -1.56 15.20 -3.34
CA TYR A 48 -2.71 15.98 -2.86
C TYR A 48 -2.23 16.99 -1.82
N GLU A 49 -2.46 18.27 -2.11
CA GLU A 49 -1.92 19.40 -1.36
C GLU A 49 -0.39 19.32 -1.24
N ASP A 50 0.13 18.83 -0.11
CA ASP A 50 1.56 18.67 0.18
C ASP A 50 1.93 17.22 0.59
N ASP A 51 1.02 16.27 0.40
CA ASP A 51 1.21 14.85 0.74
C ASP A 51 1.05 13.94 -0.48
N ILE A 52 1.46 12.69 -0.35
CA ILE A 52 1.21 11.62 -1.30
C ILE A 52 0.09 10.75 -0.76
N CYS A 53 -1.04 10.79 -1.45
CA CYS A 53 -2.16 9.94 -1.13
C CYS A 53 -2.21 8.76 -2.10
N PHE A 54 -2.47 7.60 -1.53
CA PHE A 54 -2.53 6.32 -2.20
C PHE A 54 -3.97 5.90 -2.36
N PHE A 55 -4.23 5.13 -3.41
CA PHE A 55 -5.39 4.27 -3.50
C PHE A 55 -4.92 2.82 -3.49
N GLY A 56 -5.62 1.98 -2.75
CA GLY A 56 -5.20 0.60 -2.58
C GLY A 56 -6.17 -0.27 -1.78
N TYR A 57 -5.80 -1.53 -1.64
CA TYR A 57 -6.53 -2.50 -0.83
C TYR A 57 -5.90 -2.57 0.56
N VAL A 58 -6.71 -2.37 1.59
CA VAL A 58 -6.30 -2.33 2.99
C VAL A 58 -6.85 -3.57 3.71
N VAL A 59 -5.98 -4.24 4.43
CA VAL A 59 -6.31 -5.38 5.28
C VAL A 59 -6.06 -4.97 6.72
N GLY A 60 -7.14 -4.65 7.43
CA GLY A 60 -7.12 -4.24 8.84
C GLY A 60 -8.13 -5.01 9.65
N LEU A 61 -8.99 -4.28 10.36
CA LEU A 61 -10.18 -4.84 11.02
C LEU A 61 -11.13 -5.47 10.00
N GLU A 62 -11.31 -4.77 8.87
CA GLU A 62 -12.01 -5.26 7.69
C GLU A 62 -11.06 -5.19 6.48
N ARG A 63 -11.48 -5.82 5.37
CA ARG A 63 -10.74 -5.76 4.11
C ARG A 63 -11.49 -4.87 3.13
N GLU A 64 -10.87 -3.77 2.73
CA GLU A 64 -11.56 -2.73 1.96
C GLU A 64 -10.65 -2.04 0.94
N TRP A 65 -11.28 -1.43 -0.06
CA TRP A 65 -10.61 -0.48 -0.95
C TRP A 65 -10.71 0.90 -0.33
N GLY A 66 -9.59 1.60 -0.21
CA GLY A 66 -9.57 2.88 0.49
C GLY A 66 -8.43 3.79 0.05
N TYR A 67 -8.58 5.04 0.46
CA TYR A 67 -7.55 6.06 0.35
C TYR A 67 -6.80 6.15 1.68
N PHE A 68 -5.50 6.38 1.60
CA PHE A 68 -4.65 6.64 2.76
C PHE A 68 -3.43 7.43 2.29
N CYS A 69 -2.86 8.27 3.14
CA CYS A 69 -1.74 9.12 2.76
C CYS A 69 -0.44 8.71 3.44
N LEU A 70 0.70 9.11 2.85
CA LEU A 70 2.02 8.76 3.34
C LEU A 70 2.23 9.29 4.76
N SER A 71 1.78 10.53 5.05
CA SER A 71 1.87 11.09 6.39
C SER A 71 1.13 10.27 7.44
N GLU A 72 -0.02 9.68 7.10
CA GLU A 72 -0.77 8.81 8.02
C GLU A 72 0.05 7.57 8.37
N LEU A 73 0.65 6.92 7.37
CA LEU A 73 1.50 5.74 7.57
C LEU A 73 2.75 6.06 8.39
N GLU A 74 3.36 7.23 8.15
CA GLU A 74 4.54 7.70 8.89
C GLU A 74 4.20 8.13 10.32
N SER A 75 2.96 8.55 10.58
CA SER A 75 2.49 8.94 11.92
C SER A 75 2.28 7.74 12.85
N VAL A 76 2.14 6.53 12.31
CA VAL A 76 1.97 5.30 13.09
C VAL A 76 3.28 4.95 13.79
N ASP A 77 3.33 5.22 15.09
CA ASP A 77 4.41 4.85 15.99
C ASP A 77 3.81 4.30 17.29
N ILE A 78 3.96 2.99 17.52
CA ILE A 78 3.56 2.33 18.76
C ILE A 78 4.82 1.80 19.42
N GLU A 79 5.26 2.47 20.49
CA GLU A 79 6.47 2.12 21.26
C GLU A 79 7.74 1.98 20.38
N GLY A 80 7.88 2.82 19.35
CA GLY A 80 9.00 2.79 18.41
C GLY A 80 8.81 1.81 17.25
N VAL A 81 7.71 1.05 17.21
CA VAL A 81 7.35 0.20 16.08
C VAL A 81 6.52 1.00 15.09
N ARG A 82 7.01 1.08 13.86
CA ARG A 82 6.41 1.85 12.75
C ARG A 82 5.99 0.95 11.61
N VAL A 83 5.17 1.50 10.73
CA VAL A 83 4.87 0.91 9.42
C VAL A 83 6.18 0.69 8.64
N ARG A 84 6.26 -0.43 7.91
CA ARG A 84 7.41 -0.80 7.07
C ARG A 84 6.96 -1.11 5.67
N ARG A 85 7.81 -0.84 4.68
CA ARG A 85 7.60 -1.28 3.29
C ARG A 85 8.25 -2.63 3.06
N ASP A 86 7.56 -3.53 2.35
CA ASP A 86 8.18 -4.72 1.76
C ASP A 86 9.13 -4.27 0.63
N VAL A 87 10.44 -4.34 0.90
CA VAL A 87 11.48 -3.89 -0.03
C VAL A 87 11.70 -4.82 -1.22
N ASP A 88 11.33 -6.09 -1.06
CA ASP A 88 11.48 -7.16 -2.04
C ASP A 88 10.18 -7.38 -2.83
N HIS A 89 9.16 -6.56 -2.59
CA HIS A 89 7.93 -6.61 -3.37
C HIS A 89 8.19 -6.31 -4.84
N VAL A 90 7.73 -7.22 -5.68
CA VAL A 90 7.73 -7.09 -7.14
C VAL A 90 6.30 -6.89 -7.59
N GLN A 91 6.08 -5.91 -8.46
CA GLN A 91 4.78 -5.56 -9.04
C GLN A 91 4.05 -6.81 -9.53
N ARG A 92 2.84 -7.02 -9.02
CA ARG A 92 2.01 -8.17 -9.38
C ARG A 92 0.53 -7.87 -9.11
N PRO A 93 -0.41 -8.61 -9.70
CA PRO A 93 -1.83 -8.43 -9.45
C PRO A 93 -2.19 -8.62 -7.97
N LEU A 94 -3.23 -7.93 -7.50
CA LEU A 94 -3.70 -8.03 -6.12
C LEU A 94 -3.96 -9.49 -5.71
N SER A 95 -4.57 -10.30 -6.58
CA SER A 95 -4.84 -11.72 -6.30
C SER A 95 -3.59 -12.50 -5.89
N GLU A 96 -2.46 -12.27 -6.57
CA GLU A 96 -1.19 -12.92 -6.26
C GLU A 96 -0.57 -12.37 -4.97
N CYS A 97 -0.76 -11.08 -4.69
CA CYS A 97 -0.37 -10.50 -3.41
C CYS A 97 -1.14 -11.18 -2.27
N LEU A 98 -2.47 -11.26 -2.36
CA LEU A 98 -3.30 -11.89 -1.33
C LEU A 98 -2.90 -13.34 -1.09
N GLN A 99 -2.56 -14.09 -2.15
CA GLN A 99 -2.02 -15.44 -2.00
C GLN A 99 -0.66 -15.45 -1.27
N LYS A 100 0.28 -14.58 -1.66
CA LYS A 100 1.61 -14.45 -1.03
C LYS A 100 1.51 -14.20 0.47
N TYR A 101 0.55 -13.37 0.90
CA TYR A 101 0.35 -13.03 2.31
C TYR A 101 -0.66 -13.94 3.03
N GLY A 102 -1.10 -15.04 2.41
CA GLY A 102 -2.00 -16.02 3.05
C GLY A 102 -3.41 -15.48 3.35
N LEU A 103 -3.89 -14.53 2.54
CA LEU A 103 -5.16 -13.84 2.72
C LEU A 103 -6.30 -14.42 1.85
N VAL A 104 -6.02 -15.44 1.05
CA VAL A 104 -7.03 -16.19 0.29
C VAL A 104 -7.58 -17.32 1.15
N GLU A 105 -8.90 -17.48 1.18
CA GLU A 105 -9.54 -18.69 1.70
C GLU A 105 -9.35 -19.82 0.68
N ASN A 106 -9.00 -21.02 1.14
CA ASN A 106 -8.90 -22.23 0.30
C ASN A 106 -10.25 -22.64 -0.29
#